data_AF-A0A1Z4RCM2-F1
#
_entry.id   AF-A0A1Z4RCM2-F1
#
_cell.length_a   1.000
_cell.length_b   1.000
_cell.length_c   1.000
_cell.angle_alpha   90.00
_cell.angle_beta   90.00
_cell.angle_gamma   90.00
#
_symmetry.space_group_name_H-M   'P 1'
#
loop_
_entity.id
_entity.type
_entity.pdbx_description
1 polymer ?
#
loop_
_entity_poly.entity_id
_entity_poly.type
_entity_poly.pdbx_seq_one_letter_code
_entity_poly.pdbx_strand_id
1 'polypeptide(L)'
;MLRNIGNIPSIKFEKYCLIFFISVIAFSVLFLITYLSPNSKLKLTGWQNAENLASKPLLKTVLSQKLIRNLDISSIKVLKIPSRSAGNLYIFDYRSSQLCGAGGCLYSVYNQSGNILLEFIANPYLPPKENLIQVTDIDNSGFPCLIITQPTVKENIVSRTRYCHGNEKYIRLNQALTEVGKNPQ
;
A
#
# COMPACT_ATOMS: atom_id res chain seq x y z
N MET A 1 7.71 -79.43 17.00
CA MET A 1 6.37 -79.25 17.61
C MET A 1 6.16 -77.78 17.93
N LEU A 2 5.22 -77.15 17.23
CA LEU A 2 4.81 -75.74 17.42
C LEU A 2 4.06 -75.60 18.75
N ARG A 3 4.30 -74.52 19.51
CA ARG A 3 3.48 -74.14 20.67
C ARG A 3 3.07 -72.68 20.63
N ASN A 4 1.75 -72.51 20.73
CA ASN A 4 0.95 -71.37 21.21
C ASN A 4 1.03 -69.99 20.54
N ILE A 5 -0.04 -69.69 19.82
CA ILE A 5 -0.55 -68.34 19.54
C ILE A 5 -1.35 -67.88 20.77
N GLY A 6 -0.87 -66.85 21.45
CA GLY A 6 -1.62 -66.12 22.47
C GLY A 6 -2.42 -64.98 21.83
N ASN A 7 -3.73 -64.97 22.05
CA ASN A 7 -4.66 -63.93 21.60
C ASN A 7 -4.34 -62.56 22.22
N ILE A 8 -4.37 -61.50 21.40
CA ILE A 8 -4.25 -60.10 21.85
C ILE A 8 -5.63 -59.41 21.70
N PRO A 9 -6.10 -58.65 22.71
CA PRO A 9 -7.43 -58.05 22.70
C PRO A 9 -7.50 -56.82 21.78
N SER A 10 -8.34 -56.87 20.74
CA SER A 10 -8.38 -55.90 19.63
C SER A 10 -9.26 -54.65 19.85
N ILE A 11 -9.94 -54.50 20.99
CA ILE A 11 -11.17 -53.65 21.03
C ILE A 11 -10.97 -52.25 21.65
N LYS A 12 -9.82 -51.94 22.27
CA LYS A 12 -9.55 -50.58 22.78
C LYS A 12 -8.77 -49.68 21.81
N PHE A 13 -8.11 -50.25 20.81
CA PHE A 13 -7.20 -49.51 19.94
C PHE A 13 -7.92 -48.62 18.90
N GLU A 14 -9.11 -49.03 18.44
CA GLU A 14 -9.83 -48.33 17.36
C GLU A 14 -10.29 -46.92 17.75
N LYS A 15 -10.82 -46.73 18.96
CA LYS A 15 -11.33 -45.43 19.40
C LYS A 15 -10.22 -44.40 19.62
N TYR A 16 -9.07 -44.82 20.15
CA TYR A 16 -7.92 -43.93 20.34
C TYR A 16 -7.25 -43.55 19.02
N CYS A 17 -7.17 -44.48 18.07
CA CYS A 17 -6.75 -44.16 16.70
C CYS A 17 -7.65 -43.10 16.07
N LEU A 18 -8.98 -43.25 16.17
CA LEU A 18 -9.92 -42.30 15.57
C LEU A 18 -9.78 -40.88 16.14
N ILE A 19 -9.63 -40.74 17.46
CA ILE A 19 -9.41 -39.45 18.12
C ILE A 19 -8.08 -38.82 17.71
N PHE A 20 -7.02 -39.64 17.59
CA PHE A 20 -5.71 -39.17 17.13
C PHE A 20 -5.77 -38.65 15.69
N PHE A 21 -6.44 -39.36 14.77
CA PHE A 21 -6.62 -38.92 13.39
C PHE A 21 -7.41 -37.60 13.30
N ILE A 22 -8.49 -37.44 14.07
CA ILE A 22 -9.28 -36.19 14.09
C ILE A 22 -8.41 -35.03 14.58
N SER A 23 -7.59 -35.24 15.62
CA SER A 23 -6.68 -34.21 16.13
C SER A 23 -5.63 -33.80 15.09
N VAL A 24 -5.04 -34.76 14.37
CA VAL A 24 -4.04 -34.48 13.32
C VAL A 24 -4.67 -33.75 12.13
N ILE A 25 -5.90 -34.09 11.75
CA ILE A 25 -6.64 -33.39 10.70
C ILE A 25 -6.95 -31.95 11.14
N ALA A 26 -7.46 -31.74 12.36
CA ALA A 26 -7.74 -30.40 12.87
C ALA A 26 -6.47 -29.53 12.93
N PHE A 27 -5.35 -30.10 13.38
CA PHE A 27 -4.08 -29.38 13.46
C PHE A 27 -3.50 -29.06 12.08
N SER A 28 -3.61 -29.99 11.12
CA SER A 28 -3.15 -29.76 9.76
C SER A 28 -4.01 -28.71 9.02
N VAL A 29 -5.33 -28.71 9.23
CA VAL A 29 -6.23 -27.67 8.71
C VAL A 29 -5.90 -26.29 9.30
N LEU A 30 -5.66 -26.20 10.62
CA LEU A 30 -5.30 -24.95 11.27
C LEU A 30 -3.95 -24.41 10.77
N PHE A 31 -2.97 -25.32 10.58
CA PHE A 31 -1.66 -24.98 10.02
C PHE A 31 -1.79 -24.48 8.57
N LEU A 32 -2.60 -25.15 7.74
CA LEU A 32 -2.89 -24.72 6.36
C LEU A 32 -3.54 -23.33 6.30
N ILE A 33 -4.48 -23.00 7.20
CA ILE A 33 -5.10 -21.67 7.25
C ILE A 33 -4.07 -20.59 7.57
N THR A 34 -3.12 -20.86 8.47
CA THR A 34 -2.06 -19.89 8.81
C THR A 34 -1.05 -19.68 7.67
N TYR A 35 -0.71 -20.73 6.91
CA TYR A 35 0.24 -20.64 5.81
C TYR A 35 -0.36 -20.10 4.51
N LEU A 36 -1.66 -20.34 4.28
CA LEU A 36 -2.38 -19.84 3.11
C LEU A 36 -2.88 -18.40 3.30
N SER A 37 -2.74 -17.81 4.48
CA SER A 37 -3.04 -16.39 4.69
C SER A 37 -2.09 -15.55 3.84
N PRO A 38 -2.56 -14.96 2.72
CA PRO A 38 -1.70 -14.18 1.86
C PRO A 38 -1.52 -12.84 2.57
N ASN A 39 -0.44 -12.71 3.33
CA ASN A 39 0.00 -11.43 3.84
C ASN A 39 0.63 -10.65 2.67
N SER A 40 -0.21 -10.25 1.72
CA SER A 40 0.18 -9.56 0.50
C SER A 40 0.55 -8.12 0.86
N LYS A 41 1.79 -7.92 1.31
CA LYS A 41 2.35 -6.58 1.38
C LYS A 41 2.23 -5.96 -0.01
N LEU A 42 1.55 -4.82 -0.08
CA LEU A 42 1.34 -4.11 -1.34
C LEU A 42 2.70 -3.81 -1.98
N LYS A 43 3.00 -4.46 -3.10
CA LYS A 43 4.27 -4.23 -3.80
C LYS A 43 4.18 -2.90 -4.55
N LEU A 44 4.61 -1.83 -3.88
CA LEU A 44 4.79 -0.55 -4.53
C LEU A 44 5.91 -0.65 -5.56
N THR A 45 5.60 -0.30 -6.81
CA THR A 45 6.61 0.14 -7.76
C THR A 45 7.09 1.51 -7.31
N GLY A 46 8.40 1.70 -7.13
CA GLY A 46 8.96 3.02 -6.83
C GLY A 46 8.66 4.04 -7.94
N TRP A 47 9.11 5.28 -7.75
CA TRP A 47 8.95 6.36 -8.73
C TRP A 47 9.60 6.01 -10.08
N GLN A 48 8.85 6.08 -11.17
CA GLN A 48 9.34 5.84 -12.53
C GLN A 48 8.87 6.93 -13.48
N ASN A 49 9.41 6.96 -14.71
CA ASN A 49 8.94 7.86 -15.75
C ASN A 49 7.45 7.64 -16.02
N ALA A 50 6.70 8.72 -16.19
CA ALA A 50 5.27 8.68 -16.41
C ALA A 50 4.89 7.83 -17.64
N GLU A 51 5.69 7.92 -18.70
CA GLU A 51 5.52 7.15 -19.96
C GLU A 51 5.60 5.63 -19.78
N ASN A 52 6.28 5.15 -18.74
CA ASN A 52 6.47 3.72 -18.49
C ASN A 52 5.34 3.10 -17.66
N LEU A 53 4.69 3.88 -16.80
CA LEU A 53 3.70 3.37 -15.84
C LEU A 53 2.26 3.82 -16.14
N ALA A 54 2.06 5.05 -16.63
CA ALA A 54 0.75 5.59 -16.94
C ALA A 54 0.37 5.26 -18.39
N SER A 55 -0.92 4.95 -18.61
CA SER A 55 -1.42 4.72 -19.95
C SER A 55 -1.43 6.02 -20.76
N LYS A 56 -1.29 5.95 -22.10
CA LYS A 56 -1.37 7.12 -22.97
C LYS A 56 -2.65 7.97 -22.75
N PRO A 57 -3.85 7.37 -22.57
CA PRO A 57 -5.06 8.14 -22.25
C PRO A 57 -4.97 8.89 -20.91
N LEU A 58 -4.41 8.25 -19.88
CA LEU A 58 -4.22 8.89 -18.58
C LEU A 58 -3.25 10.07 -18.69
N LEU A 59 -2.10 9.87 -19.34
CA LEU A 59 -1.13 10.95 -19.56
C LEU A 59 -1.75 12.12 -20.31
N LYS A 60 -2.48 11.86 -21.40
CA LYS A 60 -3.19 12.91 -22.15
C LYS A 60 -4.15 13.69 -21.24
N THR A 61 -4.90 12.99 -20.40
CA THR A 61 -5.84 13.61 -19.45
C THR A 61 -5.12 14.49 -18.44
N VAL A 62 -4.09 13.96 -17.78
CA VAL A 62 -3.27 14.69 -16.79
C VAL A 62 -2.68 15.96 -17.40
N LEU A 63 -2.09 15.85 -18.60
CA LEU A 63 -1.47 16.99 -19.29
C LEU A 63 -2.51 18.03 -19.73
N SER A 64 -3.68 17.61 -20.19
CA SER A 64 -4.74 18.54 -20.60
C SER A 64 -5.35 19.33 -19.43
N GLN A 65 -5.36 18.75 -18.23
CA GLN A 65 -5.92 19.38 -17.04
C GLN A 65 -4.95 20.38 -16.40
N LYS A 66 -3.64 20.22 -16.59
CA LYS A 66 -2.65 21.20 -16.16
C LYS A 66 -2.46 22.21 -17.28
N LEU A 67 -3.04 23.40 -17.15
CA LEU A 67 -2.96 24.53 -18.10
C LEU A 67 -1.53 25.12 -18.21
N ILE A 68 -0.53 24.28 -18.39
CA ILE A 68 0.89 24.62 -18.33
C ILE A 68 1.46 24.42 -19.72
N ARG A 69 1.95 25.52 -20.30
CA ARG A 69 2.64 25.46 -21.58
C ARG A 69 4.00 24.79 -21.37
N ASN A 70 4.29 23.82 -22.24
CA ASN A 70 5.60 23.14 -22.33
C ASN A 70 5.98 22.31 -21.08
N LEU A 71 5.02 21.61 -20.48
CA LEU A 71 5.37 20.60 -19.49
C LEU A 71 6.13 19.45 -20.18
N ASP A 72 7.40 19.27 -19.82
CA ASP A 72 8.23 18.18 -20.35
C ASP A 72 7.80 16.85 -19.72
N ILE A 73 7.13 16.01 -20.51
CA ILE A 73 6.62 14.70 -20.09
C ILE A 73 7.74 13.80 -19.55
N SER A 74 8.95 13.91 -20.11
CA SER A 74 10.09 13.07 -19.74
C SER A 74 10.58 13.34 -18.30
N SER A 75 10.30 14.54 -17.79
CA SER A 75 10.63 14.93 -16.42
C SER A 75 9.62 14.40 -15.38
N ILE A 76 8.41 14.07 -15.82
CA ILE A 76 7.31 13.67 -14.94
C ILE A 76 7.58 12.27 -14.38
N LYS A 77 7.52 12.15 -13.06
CA LYS A 77 7.59 10.87 -12.36
C LYS A 77 6.22 10.46 -11.86
N VAL A 78 5.99 9.16 -11.84
CA VAL A 78 4.74 8.56 -11.37
C VAL A 78 5.05 7.46 -10.38
N LEU A 79 4.30 7.48 -9.27
CA LEU A 79 4.20 6.37 -8.35
C LEU A 79 2.88 5.65 -8.60
N LYS A 80 2.95 4.38 -9.05
CA LYS A 80 1.78 3.53 -9.22
C LYS A 80 1.53 2.74 -7.95
N ILE A 81 0.34 2.87 -7.39
CA ILE A 81 -0.08 2.18 -6.16
C ILE A 81 -1.24 1.25 -6.53
N PRO A 82 -1.06 -0.08 -6.42
CA PRO A 82 -2.15 -1.00 -6.67
C PRO A 82 -3.24 -0.85 -5.60
N SER A 83 -4.47 -1.15 -5.99
CA SER A 83 -5.62 -1.19 -5.09
C SER A 83 -6.33 -2.54 -5.22
N ARG A 84 -7.31 -2.83 -4.34
CA ARG A 84 -8.02 -4.12 -4.36
C ARG A 84 -9.03 -4.21 -5.51
N SER A 85 -9.97 -3.26 -5.56
CA SER A 85 -11.14 -3.34 -6.45
C SER A 85 -11.38 -2.07 -7.28
N ALA A 86 -10.73 -0.96 -6.93
CA ALA A 86 -10.99 0.35 -7.53
C ALA A 86 -10.03 0.73 -8.67
N GLY A 87 -9.17 -0.20 -9.11
CA GLY A 87 -8.12 0.04 -10.10
C GLY A 87 -6.88 0.71 -9.50
N ASN A 88 -5.84 0.96 -10.30
CA ASN A 88 -4.60 1.52 -9.75
C ASN A 88 -4.73 3.03 -9.47
N LEU A 89 -4.00 3.48 -8.47
CA LEU A 89 -3.73 4.90 -8.22
C LEU A 89 -2.41 5.29 -8.87
N TYR A 90 -2.35 6.55 -9.30
CA TYR A 90 -1.19 7.15 -9.92
C TYR A 90 -0.93 8.49 -9.27
N ILE A 91 0.20 8.62 -8.59
CA ILE A 91 0.63 9.89 -8.00
C ILE A 91 1.66 10.49 -8.94
N PHE A 92 1.34 11.67 -9.48
CA PHE A 92 2.20 12.40 -10.39
C PHE A 92 3.04 13.42 -9.64
N ASP A 93 4.35 13.36 -9.86
CA ASP A 93 5.33 14.39 -9.55
C ASP A 93 5.75 15.03 -10.86
N TYR A 94 5.33 16.27 -11.06
CA TYR A 94 5.55 16.97 -12.32
C TYR A 94 6.98 17.49 -12.49
N ARG A 95 7.77 17.57 -11.41
CA ARG A 95 9.15 18.08 -11.39
C ARG A 95 9.39 19.37 -12.20
N SER A 96 8.36 20.19 -12.31
CA SER A 96 8.37 21.44 -13.08
C SER A 96 8.49 22.62 -12.14
N SER A 97 9.40 23.55 -12.44
CA SER A 97 9.54 24.80 -11.69
C SER A 97 8.28 25.67 -11.73
N GLN A 98 7.38 25.47 -12.71
CA GLN A 98 6.08 26.14 -12.75
C GLN A 98 5.07 25.55 -11.75
N LEU A 99 5.34 24.34 -11.25
CA LEU A 99 4.52 23.60 -10.28
C LEU A 99 5.23 23.39 -8.93
N CYS A 100 6.41 23.95 -8.78
CA CYS A 100 7.18 23.95 -7.55
C CYS A 100 7.48 25.39 -7.14
N GLY A 101 7.23 25.71 -5.88
CA GLY A 101 7.55 27.01 -5.29
C GLY A 101 8.27 26.85 -3.96
N ALA A 102 8.38 27.95 -3.21
CA ALA A 102 9.04 27.95 -1.91
C ALA A 102 8.40 26.97 -0.90
N GLY A 103 7.11 26.68 -1.04
CA GLY A 103 6.37 25.74 -0.18
C GLY A 103 6.48 24.26 -0.57
N GLY A 104 7.13 23.93 -1.69
CA GLY A 104 7.22 22.57 -2.23
C GLY A 104 6.66 22.44 -3.65
N CYS A 105 6.46 21.20 -4.08
CA CYS A 105 5.97 20.83 -5.40
C CYS A 105 4.53 20.34 -5.35
N LEU A 106 3.77 20.58 -6.43
CA LEU A 106 2.45 20.02 -6.63
C LEU A 106 2.56 18.52 -6.93
N TYR A 107 1.79 17.74 -6.18
CA TYR A 107 1.50 16.34 -6.45
C TYR A 107 0.02 16.17 -6.69
N SER A 108 -0.33 15.35 -7.68
CA SER A 108 -1.73 15.04 -8.00
C SER A 108 -1.93 13.53 -8.04
N VAL A 109 -2.97 13.06 -7.36
CA VAL A 109 -3.36 11.66 -7.28
C VAL A 109 -4.52 11.42 -8.22
N TYR A 110 -4.35 10.47 -9.12
CA TYR A 110 -5.34 10.08 -10.12
C TYR A 110 -5.74 8.63 -9.94
N ASN A 111 -7.00 8.32 -10.26
CA ASN A 111 -7.39 6.95 -10.56
C ASN A 111 -7.01 6.57 -12.00
N GLN A 112 -7.19 5.30 -12.35
CA GLN A 112 -6.90 4.78 -13.68
C GLN A 112 -7.72 5.44 -14.80
N SER A 113 -8.90 6.00 -14.49
CA SER A 113 -9.77 6.71 -15.44
C SER A 113 -9.35 8.17 -15.67
N GLY A 114 -8.40 8.70 -14.91
CA GLY A 114 -7.96 10.09 -15.02
C GLY A 114 -8.75 11.09 -14.18
N ASN A 115 -9.55 10.63 -13.22
CA ASN A 115 -10.18 11.50 -12.24
C ASN A 115 -9.17 11.89 -11.16
N ILE A 116 -9.11 13.18 -10.83
CA ILE A 116 -8.30 13.70 -9.72
C ILE A 116 -8.99 13.32 -8.41
N LEU A 117 -8.28 12.58 -7.55
CA LEU A 117 -8.76 12.18 -6.23
C LEU A 117 -8.17 13.04 -5.11
N LEU A 118 -6.96 13.58 -5.30
CA LEU A 118 -6.26 14.44 -4.34
C LEU A 118 -5.26 15.33 -5.05
N GLU A 119 -5.11 16.56 -4.58
CA GLU A 119 -3.96 17.41 -4.92
C GLU A 119 -3.38 17.99 -3.64
N PHE A 120 -2.05 18.04 -3.56
CA PHE A 120 -1.36 18.59 -2.41
C PHE A 120 -0.02 19.18 -2.81
N ILE A 121 0.41 20.19 -2.06
CA ILE A 121 1.78 20.72 -2.14
C ILE A 121 2.62 19.99 -1.08
N ALA A 122 3.78 19.51 -1.49
CA ALA A 122 4.69 18.77 -0.62
C ALA A 122 6.14 19.15 -0.90
N ASN A 123 6.93 19.32 0.16
CA ASN A 123 8.37 19.40 0.05
C ASN A 123 8.97 17.98 -0.10
N PRO A 124 9.64 17.66 -1.24
CA PRO A 124 10.25 16.36 -1.44
C PRO A 124 11.54 16.16 -0.65
N TYR A 125 12.13 17.23 -0.11
CA TYR A 125 13.37 17.19 0.65
C TYR A 125 13.08 16.83 2.10
N LEU A 126 13.13 15.53 2.38
CA LEU A 126 12.92 14.98 3.71
C LEU A 126 14.23 14.57 4.38
N PRO A 127 14.25 14.48 5.73
CA PRO A 127 15.34 13.84 6.44
C PRO A 127 15.63 12.42 5.92
N PRO A 128 16.86 11.93 6.08
CA PRO A 128 17.23 10.59 5.63
C PRO A 128 16.28 9.52 6.18
N LYS A 129 15.99 8.49 5.36
CA LYS A 129 15.12 7.34 5.69
C LYS A 129 13.62 7.65 5.79
N GLU A 130 13.20 8.88 5.53
CA GLU A 130 11.78 9.22 5.41
C GLU A 130 11.27 9.07 3.98
N ASN A 131 10.02 8.60 3.86
CA ASN A 131 9.31 8.55 2.60
C ASN A 131 8.27 9.68 2.55
N LEU A 132 8.24 10.42 1.43
CA LEU A 132 7.26 11.47 1.20
C LEU A 132 5.83 10.93 1.26
N ILE A 133 5.62 9.77 0.65
CA ILE A 133 4.34 9.12 0.57
C ILE A 133 4.51 7.70 1.07
N GLN A 134 3.75 7.34 2.09
CA GLN A 134 3.61 5.98 2.57
C GLN A 134 2.19 5.50 2.31
N VAL A 135 2.06 4.23 1.94
CA VAL A 135 0.76 3.61 1.69
C VAL A 135 0.46 2.70 2.87
N THR A 136 -0.73 2.87 3.42
CA THR A 136 -1.22 2.08 4.55
C THR A 136 -2.39 1.22 4.11
N ASP A 137 -3.09 0.60 5.06
CA ASP A 137 -4.14 -0.37 4.77
C ASP A 137 -5.18 0.15 3.78
N ILE A 138 -5.70 -0.80 3.00
CA ILE A 138 -6.79 -0.57 2.06
C ILE A 138 -8.07 -0.44 2.88
N ASP A 139 -8.67 0.75 2.81
CA ASP A 139 -9.95 1.00 3.45
C ASP A 139 -11.09 0.31 2.67
N ASN A 140 -12.29 0.33 3.24
CA ASN A 140 -13.47 -0.29 2.62
C ASN A 140 -13.88 0.36 1.29
N SER A 141 -13.32 1.51 0.92
CA SER A 141 -13.59 2.20 -0.35
C SER A 141 -12.79 1.64 -1.53
N GLY A 142 -11.88 0.70 -1.28
CA GLY A 142 -11.13 -0.03 -2.30
C GLY A 142 -9.76 0.58 -2.62
N PHE A 143 -9.47 1.80 -2.18
CA PHE A 143 -8.16 2.45 -2.27
C PHE A 143 -7.42 2.45 -0.92
N PRO A 144 -6.08 2.40 -0.92
CA PRO A 144 -5.31 2.53 0.31
C PRO A 144 -5.25 3.96 0.83
N CYS A 145 -5.19 4.11 2.15
CA CYS A 145 -4.89 5.40 2.75
C CYS A 145 -3.42 5.80 2.50
N LEU A 146 -3.21 7.10 2.27
CA LEU A 146 -1.90 7.71 2.04
C LEU A 146 -1.47 8.48 3.30
N ILE A 147 -0.21 8.31 3.71
CA ILE A 147 0.43 9.16 4.69
C ILE A 147 1.43 10.06 3.96
N ILE A 148 1.22 11.36 4.05
CA ILE A 148 2.10 12.38 3.47
C ILE A 148 2.99 12.91 4.59
N THR A 149 4.30 12.70 4.45
CA THR A 149 5.33 13.14 5.39
C THR A 149 5.88 14.49 4.95
N GLN A 150 5.99 15.46 5.86
CA GLN A 150 6.55 16.78 5.60
C GLN A 150 7.59 17.15 6.66
N PRO A 151 8.65 17.89 6.30
CA PRO A 151 9.60 18.38 7.29
C PRO A 151 8.91 19.42 8.18
N THR A 152 9.43 19.60 9.39
CA THR A 152 8.99 20.68 10.28
C THR A 152 10.16 21.61 10.59
N VAL A 153 9.87 22.74 11.23
CA VAL A 153 10.91 23.66 11.72
C VAL A 153 11.76 23.05 12.84
N LYS A 154 11.29 21.99 13.50
CA LYS A 154 12.04 21.29 14.54
C LYS A 154 12.89 20.20 13.91
N GLU A 155 14.18 20.23 14.22
CA GLU A 155 15.11 19.16 13.83
C GLU A 155 14.61 17.79 14.31
N ASN A 156 14.85 16.77 13.50
CA ASN A 156 14.44 15.39 13.76
C ASN A 156 12.93 15.17 13.97
N ILE A 157 12.08 16.16 13.67
CA ILE A 157 10.63 16.04 13.72
C ILE A 157 10.03 16.21 12.32
N VAL A 158 9.16 15.28 11.94
CA VAL A 158 8.37 15.32 10.71
C VAL A 158 6.88 15.34 11.03
N SER A 159 6.10 15.99 10.18
CA SER A 159 4.65 15.93 10.22
C SER A 159 4.16 14.81 9.31
N ARG A 160 3.25 13.97 9.79
CA ARG A 160 2.62 12.89 9.01
C ARG A 160 1.13 13.10 8.97
N THR A 161 0.60 13.35 7.78
CA THR A 161 -0.83 13.58 7.58
C THR A 161 -1.45 12.41 6.85
N ARG A 162 -2.47 11.79 7.44
CA ARG A 162 -3.20 10.66 6.87
C ARG A 162 -4.37 11.15 6.02
N TYR A 163 -4.47 10.60 4.82
CA TYR A 163 -5.55 10.79 3.87
C TYR A 163 -6.16 9.43 3.53
N CYS A 164 -7.47 9.29 3.59
CA CYS A 164 -8.17 8.08 3.16
C CYS A 164 -9.24 8.45 2.14
N HIS A 165 -9.62 7.51 1.28
CA HIS A 165 -10.57 7.78 0.22
C HIS A 165 -12.01 7.64 0.76
N GLY A 166 -12.83 8.65 0.51
CA GLY A 166 -14.23 8.68 0.90
C GLY A 166 -15.00 9.68 0.04
N ASN A 167 -16.19 9.28 -0.44
CA ASN A 167 -17.03 10.12 -1.31
C ASN A 167 -16.25 10.66 -2.52
N GLU A 168 -15.65 9.75 -3.30
CA GLU A 168 -14.94 10.01 -4.57
C GLU A 168 -13.59 10.74 -4.48
N LYS A 169 -13.17 11.19 -3.30
CA LYS A 169 -11.90 11.92 -3.10
C LYS A 169 -11.18 11.47 -1.83
N TYR A 170 -9.92 11.87 -1.70
CA TYR A 170 -9.22 11.71 -0.43
C TYR A 170 -9.60 12.81 0.55
N ILE A 171 -9.98 12.40 1.75
CA ILE A 171 -10.23 13.28 2.88
C ILE A 171 -9.04 13.24 3.83
N ARG A 172 -8.65 14.41 4.33
CA ARG A 172 -7.65 14.53 5.39
C ARG A 172 -8.27 14.09 6.71
N LEU A 173 -7.64 13.14 7.39
CA LEU A 173 -8.12 12.63 8.68
C LEU A 173 -7.31 13.24 9.83
N ASN A 174 -6.09 12.74 10.02
CA ASN A 174 -5.28 13.03 11.20
C ASN A 174 -3.91 13.56 10.79
N GLN A 175 -3.31 14.37 11.66
CA GLN A 175 -1.92 14.80 11.55
C GLN A 175 -1.19 14.48 12.85
N ALA A 176 -0.01 13.86 12.75
CA ALA A 176 0.83 13.52 13.88
C ALA A 176 2.24 14.10 13.69
N LEU A 177 2.90 14.47 14.79
CA LEU A 177 4.31 14.86 14.80
C LEU A 177 5.17 13.66 15.20
N THR A 178 5.90 13.19 14.20
CA THR A 178 6.88 12.10 14.14
C THR A 178 8.28 12.47 14.60
N GLU A 179 8.97 11.70 15.42
CA GLU A 179 10.43 11.66 15.26
C GLU A 179 10.81 10.99 13.92
N VAL A 180 11.92 11.43 13.34
CA VAL A 180 12.50 10.80 12.14
C VAL A 180 12.84 9.34 12.43
N GLY A 181 12.46 8.44 11.53
CA GLY A 181 12.65 7.00 11.64
C GLY A 181 11.64 6.28 12.52
N LYS A 182 10.76 6.99 13.23
CA LYS A 182 9.66 6.38 14.00
C LYS A 182 8.37 6.40 13.19
N ASN A 183 7.66 5.27 13.13
CA ASN A 183 6.34 5.21 12.53
C ASN A 183 5.31 5.94 13.40
N PRO A 184 4.27 6.55 12.81
CA PRO A 184 3.13 7.04 13.58
C PRO A 184 2.49 5.87 14.33
N GLN A 185 2.38 6.00 15.66
CA GLN A 185 1.60 5.09 16.52
C GLN A 185 0.10 5.23 16.23
#